data_AF-A0A815WDW5-F1
#
_entry.id   AF-A0A815WDW5-F1
#
_cell.length_a   1.000
_cell.length_b   1.000
_cell.length_c   1.000
_cell.angle_alpha   90.00
_cell.angle_beta   90.00
_cell.angle_gamma   90.00
#
_symmetry.space_group_name_H-M   'P 1'
#
loop_
_entity.id
_entity.type
_entity.pdbx_description
1 polymer ?
#
loop_
_entity_poly.entity_id
_entity_poly.type
_entity_poly.pdbx_seq_one_letter_code
_entity_poly.pdbx_strand_id
1 'polypeptide(L)'
;MTSTTLNERDIIDTIIKFKDNGNKFVKAEQYDDAIDEYDKAVQKLQFVTHEGQCAGLNAVLYLNLAYCNLKLQRYVTCISFCDDVLKLTDDKNIREKCLYRRGEA
;
A
#
# COMPACT_ATOMS: atom_id res chain seq x y z
N MET A 1 31.19 17.98 -6.01
CA MET A 1 30.73 16.61 -5.73
C MET A 1 29.28 16.71 -5.24
N THR A 2 28.31 16.69 -6.15
CA THR A 2 26.88 16.73 -5.80
C THR A 2 26.45 15.31 -5.48
N SER A 3 26.43 14.97 -4.19
CA SER A 3 25.87 13.72 -3.72
C SER A 3 24.44 13.57 -4.22
N THR A 4 24.18 12.38 -4.78
CA THR A 4 22.99 11.92 -5.45
C THR A 4 21.74 12.02 -4.57
N THR A 5 21.06 13.16 -4.55
CA THR A 5 19.65 13.19 -4.17
C THR A 5 18.87 12.56 -5.30
N LEU A 6 18.47 11.30 -5.14
CA LEU A 6 17.43 10.72 -5.99
C LEU A 6 16.26 11.71 -5.97
N ASN A 7 15.86 12.23 -7.13
CA ASN A 7 14.82 13.24 -7.22
C ASN A 7 13.54 12.66 -6.61
N GLU A 8 12.86 13.40 -5.74
CA GLU A 8 11.64 12.93 -5.04
C GLU A 8 10.58 12.41 -6.03
N ARG A 9 10.54 12.99 -7.23
CA ARG A 9 9.73 12.49 -8.34
C ARG A 9 10.09 11.06 -8.75
N ASP A 10 11.37 10.75 -8.89
CA ASP A 10 11.83 9.41 -9.27
C ASP A 10 11.49 8.36 -8.20
N ILE A 11 11.49 8.78 -6.92
CA ILE A 11 11.06 7.95 -5.80
C ILE A 11 9.56 7.67 -5.91
N ILE A 12 8.74 8.70 -6.12
CA ILE A 12 7.29 8.57 -6.29
C ILE A 12 6.96 7.67 -7.48
N ASP A 13 7.61 7.87 -8.63
CA ASP A 13 7.42 7.03 -9.81
C ASP A 13 7.79 5.57 -9.54
N THR A 14 8.84 5.34 -8.76
CA THR A 14 9.25 4.00 -8.31
C THR A 14 8.19 3.37 -7.40
N ILE A 15 7.61 4.13 -6.46
CA ILE A 15 6.52 3.64 -5.58
C ILE A 15 5.30 3.27 -6.42
N ILE A 16 4.92 4.12 -7.38
CA ILE A 16 3.79 3.86 -8.29
C ILE A 16 4.04 2.61 -9.11
N LYS A 17 5.26 2.41 -9.62
CA LYS A 17 5.64 1.19 -10.37
C LYS A 17 5.46 -0.08 -9.54
N PHE A 18 5.95 -0.08 -8.30
CA PHE A 18 5.76 -1.21 -7.38
C PHE A 18 4.28 -1.44 -7.07
N LYS A 19 3.50 -0.39 -6.78
CA LYS A 19 2.05 -0.48 -6.61
C LYS A 19 1.37 -1.14 -7.82
N ASP A 20 1.73 -0.70 -9.02
CA ASP A 20 1.09 -1.17 -10.25
C ASP A 20 1.50 -2.61 -10.60
N ASN A 21 2.71 -3.03 -10.25
CA ASN A 21 3.11 -4.43 -10.33
C ASN A 21 2.36 -5.30 -9.33
N GLY A 22 2.23 -4.86 -8.07
CA GLY A 22 1.39 -5.56 -7.08
C GLY A 22 -0.04 -5.73 -7.59
N ASN A 23 -0.60 -4.69 -8.21
CA ASN A 23 -1.94 -4.77 -8.82
C ASN A 23 -2.03 -5.79 -9.97
N LYS A 24 -0.95 -6.03 -10.72
CA LYS A 24 -0.92 -7.10 -11.75
C LYS A 24 -0.94 -8.47 -11.09
N PHE A 25 -0.15 -8.68 -10.03
CA PHE A 25 -0.15 -9.93 -9.28
C PHE A 25 -1.50 -10.20 -8.61
N VAL A 26 -2.17 -9.17 -8.06
CA VAL A 26 -3.54 -9.30 -7.54
C VAL A 26 -4.51 -9.77 -8.62
N LYS A 27 -4.44 -9.22 -9.84
CA LYS A 27 -5.28 -9.64 -10.97
C LYS A 27 -5.00 -11.07 -11.43
N ALA A 28 -3.78 -11.56 -11.19
CA ALA A 28 -3.37 -12.93 -11.45
C ALA A 28 -3.58 -13.86 -10.25
N GLU A 29 -4.22 -13.38 -9.17
CA GLU A 29 -4.43 -14.11 -7.91
C GLU A 29 -3.14 -14.59 -7.22
N GLN A 30 -2.00 -13.97 -7.54
CA GLN A 30 -0.70 -14.23 -6.95
C GLN A 30 -0.49 -13.30 -5.73
N TYR A 31 -1.15 -13.59 -4.63
CA TYR A 31 -1.23 -12.65 -3.51
C TYR A 31 0.07 -12.45 -2.73
N ASP A 32 0.91 -13.49 -2.58
CA ASP A 32 2.22 -13.34 -1.93
C ASP A 32 3.17 -12.47 -2.77
N ASP A 33 3.22 -12.68 -4.10
CA ASP A 33 4.00 -11.82 -5.01
C ASP A 33 3.49 -10.37 -5.00
N ALA A 34 2.17 -10.18 -4.86
CA ALA A 34 1.58 -8.86 -4.72
C ALA A 34 2.03 -8.17 -3.43
N ILE A 35 2.05 -8.90 -2.31
CA ILE A 35 2.53 -8.39 -1.01
C ILE A 35 3.98 -7.93 -1.14
N ASP A 36 4.85 -8.73 -1.75
CA ASP A 36 6.27 -8.38 -1.93
C ASP A 36 6.44 -7.07 -2.71
N GLU A 37 5.66 -6.84 -3.77
CA GLU A 37 5.71 -5.58 -4.51
C GLU A 37 5.14 -4.40 -3.70
N TYR A 38 4.05 -4.58 -2.96
CA TYR A 38 3.50 -3.53 -2.11
C TYR A 38 4.45 -3.16 -0.96
N ASP A 39 5.12 -4.14 -0.34
CA ASP A 39 6.10 -3.89 0.72
C ASP A 39 7.31 -3.11 0.22
N LYS A 40 7.78 -3.40 -1.01
CA LYS A 40 8.81 -2.57 -1.67
C LYS A 40 8.33 -1.13 -1.86
N ALA A 41 7.07 -0.93 -2.22
CA ALA A 41 6.47 0.39 -2.36
C ALA A 41 6.43 1.13 -1.01
N VAL A 42 5.98 0.47 0.07
CA VAL A 42 5.92 1.02 1.43
C VAL A 42 7.31 1.40 1.94
N GLN A 43 8.32 0.54 1.72
CA GLN A 43 9.70 0.85 2.09
C GLN A 43 10.26 2.10 1.41
N LYS A 44 9.75 2.46 0.22
CA LYS A 44 10.20 3.66 -0.49
C LYS A 44 9.54 4.95 0.01
N LEU A 45 8.38 4.86 0.67
CA LEU A 45 7.69 6.04 1.24
C LEU A 45 8.55 6.80 2.26
N GLN A 46 9.43 6.11 3.00
CA GLN A 46 10.31 6.75 3.99
C GLN A 46 11.28 7.77 3.38
N PHE A 47 11.49 7.73 2.06
CA PHE A 47 12.37 8.66 1.33
C PHE A 47 11.61 9.83 0.70
N VAL A 48 10.28 9.89 0.86
CA VAL A 48 9.45 11.02 0.41
C VAL A 48 9.32 12.00 1.57
N THR A 49 9.81 13.23 1.38
CA THR A 49 9.85 14.24 2.43
C THR A 49 8.58 15.10 2.49
N HIS A 50 7.86 15.21 1.37
CA HIS A 50 6.61 15.97 1.29
C HIS A 50 5.40 15.02 1.46
N GLU A 51 5.01 14.77 2.71
CA GLU A 51 3.94 13.82 3.09
C GLU A 51 2.63 14.02 2.32
N GLY A 52 2.28 15.27 1.99
CA GLY A 52 1.02 15.61 1.30
C GLY A 52 0.85 14.96 -0.07
N GLN A 53 1.93 14.66 -0.81
CA GLN A 53 1.83 14.00 -2.12
C GLN A 53 1.62 12.48 -2.02
N CYS A 54 1.95 11.88 -0.87
CA CYS A 54 1.97 10.42 -0.70
C CYS A 54 0.98 9.90 0.35
N ALA A 55 0.32 10.78 1.12
CA ALA A 55 -0.67 10.37 2.12
C ALA A 55 -1.75 9.42 1.54
N GLY A 56 -2.30 9.76 0.36
CA GLY A 56 -3.26 8.90 -0.34
C GLY A 56 -2.65 7.59 -0.85
N LEU A 57 -1.37 7.62 -1.25
CA LEU A 57 -0.66 6.44 -1.76
C LEU A 57 -0.43 5.42 -0.65
N ASN A 58 -0.07 5.88 0.55
CA ASN A 58 0.16 5.04 1.71
C ASN A 58 -1.12 4.27 2.11
N ALA A 59 -2.24 4.98 2.24
CA ALA A 59 -3.52 4.36 2.55
C ALA A 59 -3.96 3.32 1.49
N VAL A 60 -3.72 3.60 0.21
CA VAL A 60 -4.02 2.65 -0.88
C VAL A 60 -3.16 1.39 -0.81
N LEU A 61 -1.86 1.52 -0.53
CA LEU A 61 -0.95 0.38 -0.39
C LEU A 61 -1.37 -0.54 0.77
N TYR A 62 -1.65 0.05 1.94
CA TYR A 62 -2.09 -0.71 3.12
C TYR A 62 -3.47 -1.36 2.88
N LEU A 63 -4.38 -0.67 2.21
CA LEU A 63 -5.66 -1.23 1.82
C LEU A 63 -5.49 -2.46 0.91
N ASN A 64 -4.53 -2.44 -0.03
CA ASN A 64 -4.22 -3.57 -0.89
C ASN A 64 -3.53 -4.72 -0.15
N LEU A 65 -2.62 -4.42 0.78
CA LEU A 65 -2.03 -5.42 1.67
C LEU A 65 -3.09 -6.13 2.52
N ALA A 66 -4.06 -5.40 3.07
CA ALA A 66 -5.20 -5.98 3.77
C ALA A 66 -5.97 -6.95 2.87
N TYR A 67 -6.24 -6.58 1.61
CA TYR A 67 -6.93 -7.46 0.67
C TYR A 67 -6.15 -8.74 0.36
N CYS A 68 -4.85 -8.65 0.10
CA CYS A 68 -4.04 -9.83 -0.17
C CYS A 68 -4.02 -10.78 1.02
N ASN A 69 -3.88 -10.23 2.24
CA ASN A 69 -3.92 -11.02 3.47
C ASN A 69 -5.31 -11.64 3.73
N LEU A 70 -6.40 -10.93 3.42
CA LEU A 70 -7.75 -11.50 3.46
C LEU A 70 -7.88 -12.70 2.50
N LYS A 71 -7.41 -12.56 1.25
CA LYS A 71 -7.45 -13.64 0.26
C LYS A 71 -6.59 -14.84 0.63
N LEU A 72 -5.51 -14.63 1.36
CA LEU A 72 -4.65 -15.68 1.92
C LEU A 72 -5.14 -16.20 3.29
N GLN A 73 -6.30 -15.75 3.77
CA GLN A 73 -6.87 -16.12 5.07
C GLN A 73 -5.95 -15.77 6.27
N ARG A 74 -5.10 -14.76 6.10
CA ARG A 74 -4.23 -14.18 7.14
C ARG A 74 -4.98 -13.09 7.89
N TYR A 75 -6.05 -13.47 8.58
CA TYR A 75 -7.05 -12.54 9.13
C TYR A 75 -6.47 -11.52 10.13
N VAL A 76 -5.61 -11.98 11.05
CA VAL A 76 -4.95 -11.08 12.03
C VAL A 76 -4.16 -9.99 11.32
N THR A 77 -3.39 -10.35 10.29
CA THR A 77 -2.61 -9.41 9.49
C THR A 77 -3.51 -8.48 8.68
N CYS A 78 -4.60 -9.00 8.10
CA CYS A 78 -5.60 -8.19 7.39
C CYS A 78 -6.19 -7.11 8.32
N ILE A 79 -6.63 -7.48 9.53
CA ILE A 79 -7.19 -6.54 10.50
C ILE A 79 -6.18 -5.48 10.89
N SER A 80 -4.92 -5.85 11.13
CA SER A 80 -3.85 -4.88 11.45
C SER A 80 -3.68 -3.86 10.32
N PHE A 81 -3.60 -4.30 9.07
CA PHE A 81 -3.49 -3.37 7.94
C PHE A 81 -4.74 -2.49 7.79
N CYS A 82 -5.94 -3.04 8.02
CA CYS A 82 -7.17 -2.25 8.01
C CYS A 82 -7.16 -1.16 9.10
N ASP A 83 -6.74 -1.50 10.32
CA ASP A 83 -6.64 -0.52 11.42
C ASP A 83 -5.66 0.61 11.08
N ASP A 84 -4.58 0.32 10.36
CA ASP A 84 -3.64 1.35 9.90
C ASP A 84 -4.23 2.23 8.78
N VAL A 85 -4.96 1.65 7.82
CA VAL A 85 -5.68 2.44 6.79
C VAL A 85 -6.62 3.46 7.42
N LEU A 86 -7.36 3.06 8.46
CA LEU A 86 -8.32 3.94 9.14
C LEU A 86 -7.65 5.10 9.89
N LYS A 87 -6.36 5.01 10.22
CA LYS A 87 -5.56 6.10 10.81
C LYS A 87 -4.96 7.02 9.75
N LEU A 88 -4.73 6.50 8.54
CA LEU A 88 -4.00 7.20 7.48
C LEU A 88 -4.89 8.11 6.61
N THR A 89 -6.20 7.88 6.56
CA THR A 89 -7.07 8.66 5.67
C THR A 89 -8.51 8.74 6.13
N ASP A 90 -9.14 9.88 5.85
CA ASP A 90 -10.59 10.10 5.96
C ASP A 90 -11.34 9.87 4.64
N ASP A 91 -10.66 9.42 3.57
CA ASP A 91 -11.30 9.14 2.28
C ASP A 91 -12.39 8.08 2.46
N LYS A 92 -13.64 8.49 2.20
CA LYS A 92 -14.82 7.65 2.40
C LYS A 92 -14.75 6.33 1.61
N ASN A 93 -14.25 6.36 0.37
CA ASN A 93 -14.22 5.19 -0.49
C ASN A 93 -13.17 4.17 -0.02
N ILE A 94 -12.01 4.64 0.44
CA ILE A 94 -10.98 3.79 1.02
C ILE A 94 -11.48 3.18 2.33
N ARG A 95 -12.07 3.99 3.20
CA ARG A 95 -12.59 3.55 4.50
C ARG A 95 -13.72 2.53 4.38
N GLU A 96 -14.64 2.70 3.44
CA GLU A 96 -15.72 1.74 3.19
C GLU A 96 -15.18 0.36 2.79
N LYS A 97 -14.22 0.31 1.84
CA LYS A 97 -13.55 -0.93 1.44
C LYS A 97 -12.76 -1.56 2.59
N CYS A 98 -12.09 -0.74 3.39
CA CYS A 98 -11.34 -1.18 4.56
C CYS A 98 -12.25 -1.85 5.60
N LEU A 99 -13.36 -1.20 5.96
CA LEU A 99 -14.32 -1.72 6.94
C LEU A 99 -14.96 -3.03 6.47
N TYR A 100 -15.31 -3.13 5.18
CA TYR A 100 -15.81 -4.38 4.59
C TYR A 100 -14.79 -5.52 4.76
N ARG A 101 -13.54 -5.32 4.35
CA ARG A 101 -12.48 -6.34 4.45
C ARG A 101 -12.17 -6.74 5.89
N ARG A 102 -12.21 -5.77 6.81
CA ARG A 102 -12.00 -5.99 8.24
C ARG A 102 -13.13 -6.80 8.87
N GLY A 103 -14.36 -6.66 8.38
CA GLY A 103 -15.50 -7.44 8.84
C GLY A 103 -15.57 -8.85 8.25
N GLU A 104 -14.97 -9.07 7.08
CA GLU A 104 -14.84 -10.41 6.48
C GLU A 104 -13.71 -11.26 7.10
N ALA A 105 -12.72 -10.61 7.73
CA ALA A 105 -11.59 -11.25 8.38
C ALA A 105 -11.94 -11.73 9.81
#